data_AF-A0A7Z9ZED1-F1
#
_entry.id   AF-A0A7Z9ZED1-F1
#
_cell.length_a   1.000
_cell.length_b   1.000
_cell.length_c   1.000
_cell.angle_alpha   90.00
_cell.angle_beta   90.00
_cell.angle_gamma   90.00
#
_symmetry.space_group_name_H-M   'P 1'
#
loop_
_entity.id
_entity.type
_entity.pdbx_description
1 polymer ?
#
loop_
_entity_poly.entity_id
_entity_poly.type
_entity_poly.pdbx_seq_one_letter_code
_entity_poly.pdbx_strand_id
1 'polypeptide(L)'
;MDERWWGWGTLDRSYPLEDRPGFWPFLRERLGLRGDERSPVVDLAQIELPAPRIPPQALDGLRDLVGAENVSISKMNRLTHALGKSYRDLVRLRRGEVENPPDAVVWPREEQVADLLRLAQQWKLAVIPFGGGTSVVGGVEPAEAEGLEGTISLDLKGLNRVLAVDRVSLTATVQAGILGPELERALNDQGYTLGHFPQSFEFSTLGGWIATRAAGHASTKYGKIEQMVVSLRVVAPVGVIETKAAPASASGPDLKGLLIGSEGVYGVITRATLRIHPLPEVRDYRGLLFRSFGDGVQAVREMMQAELFPATVRLSDAGETRAYMAMRRVPTTRMKALKERVGTWLLARRGYSLEDGCLMILGLEGDRETVAREREAALAICRAHGGFHLGRSVGRAWHAERFELPYLRDILLDHGVMVDTLETATTWENLESLYARVRDALWEAIEATGVQPWVMAHLSHAYPDGASLYHTFLGRQVPGHEIEQWWAIKRAATDCIMAHGGTLSHHHGVGLDHAPWLEAEHGPEGVRALRALKRALDPEGIMNPGKLLPVHSPSPQPSPPGEREFPDGH
;
A
#
# COMPACT_ATOMS: atom_id res chain seq x y z
N MET A 1 -7.53 19.93 8.26
CA MET A 1 -8.53 19.65 7.19
C MET A 1 -9.28 18.42 7.65
N ASP A 2 -10.60 18.40 7.48
CA ASP A 2 -11.40 17.27 7.92
C ASP A 2 -11.16 16.07 6.98
N GLU A 3 -10.65 14.98 7.54
CA GLU A 3 -10.42 13.73 6.82
C GLU A 3 -11.74 12.99 6.54
N ARG A 4 -11.77 12.22 5.45
CA ARG A 4 -12.89 11.32 5.14
C ARG A 4 -12.82 10.10 6.05
N TRP A 5 -13.74 10.02 7.00
CA TRP A 5 -13.87 8.85 7.88
C TRP A 5 -14.24 7.58 7.10
N TRP A 6 -14.96 7.70 5.98
CA TRP A 6 -15.45 6.60 5.14
C TRP A 6 -14.60 6.30 3.89
N GLY A 7 -13.52 7.06 3.66
CA GLY A 7 -12.83 7.09 2.37
C GLY A 7 -11.35 7.47 2.46
N TRP A 8 -10.79 7.95 1.35
CA TRP A 8 -9.42 8.41 1.23
C TRP A 8 -9.29 9.93 1.29
N GLY A 9 -8.28 10.40 2.01
CA GLY A 9 -7.89 11.81 2.05
C GLY A 9 -8.89 12.73 2.72
N THR A 10 -8.93 13.99 2.29
CA THR A 10 -9.71 15.07 2.90
C THR A 10 -11.04 15.32 2.19
N LEU A 11 -12.00 15.93 2.89
CA LEU A 11 -13.34 16.20 2.34
C LEU A 11 -13.32 17.16 1.13
N ASP A 12 -12.36 18.07 1.06
CA ASP A 12 -12.24 19.12 0.04
C ASP A 12 -11.61 18.66 -1.28
N ARG A 13 -11.08 17.42 -1.35
CA ARG A 13 -10.40 16.90 -2.54
C ARG A 13 -11.13 15.70 -3.12
N SER A 14 -11.47 15.75 -4.40
CA SER A 14 -12.04 14.62 -5.15
C SER A 14 -11.26 14.39 -6.45
N TYR A 15 -11.41 13.21 -7.05
CA TYR A 15 -10.80 12.94 -8.35
C TYR A 15 -11.57 13.70 -9.45
N PRO A 16 -10.90 14.55 -10.26
CA PRO A 16 -11.61 15.45 -11.17
C PRO A 16 -12.11 14.71 -12.43
N LEU A 17 -13.29 14.11 -12.38
CA LEU A 17 -13.84 13.38 -13.55
C LEU A 17 -14.41 14.30 -14.65
N GLU A 18 -14.63 15.58 -14.35
CA GLU A 18 -15.25 16.55 -15.27
C GLU A 18 -14.46 16.76 -16.57
N ASP A 19 -13.13 16.67 -16.51
CA ASP A 19 -12.25 16.85 -17.68
C ASP A 19 -11.89 15.52 -18.38
N ARG A 20 -12.55 14.41 -18.01
CA ARG A 20 -12.29 13.03 -18.49
C ARG A 20 -13.57 12.36 -19.04
N PRO A 21 -14.14 12.84 -20.17
CA PRO A 21 -15.43 12.37 -20.69
C PRO A 21 -15.42 10.91 -21.17
N GLY A 22 -14.24 10.34 -21.44
CA GLY A 22 -14.11 8.93 -21.85
C GLY A 22 -14.23 7.92 -20.71
N PHE A 23 -14.14 8.37 -19.45
CA PHE A 23 -14.07 7.47 -18.30
C PHE A 23 -15.36 6.65 -18.10
N TRP A 24 -16.50 7.32 -17.92
CA TRP A 24 -17.77 6.63 -17.67
C TRP A 24 -18.26 5.78 -18.85
N PRO A 25 -18.19 6.23 -20.12
CA PRO A 25 -18.52 5.38 -21.26
C PRO A 25 -17.70 4.09 -21.30
N PHE A 26 -16.39 4.19 -21.10
CA PHE A 26 -15.49 3.04 -21.04
C PHE A 26 -15.91 2.07 -19.92
N LEU A 27 -16.13 2.59 -18.71
CA LEU A 27 -16.47 1.73 -17.57
C LEU A 27 -17.85 1.07 -17.70
N ARG A 28 -18.85 1.79 -18.22
CA ARG A 28 -20.19 1.24 -18.48
C ARG A 28 -20.16 0.12 -19.49
N GLU A 29 -19.40 0.28 -20.56
CA GLU A 29 -19.21 -0.75 -21.58
C GLU A 29 -18.51 -1.98 -21.00
N ARG A 30 -17.45 -1.79 -20.19
CA ARG A 30 -16.59 -2.87 -19.69
C ARG A 30 -17.17 -3.66 -18.53
N LEU A 31 -17.95 -3.02 -17.67
CA LEU A 31 -18.50 -3.63 -16.47
C LEU A 31 -20.02 -3.86 -16.56
N GLY A 32 -20.64 -3.49 -17.68
CA GLY A 32 -22.09 -3.60 -17.86
C GLY A 32 -22.90 -2.74 -16.88
N LEU A 33 -22.40 -1.55 -16.52
CA LEU A 33 -23.08 -0.66 -15.57
C LEU A 33 -24.35 -0.06 -16.19
N ARG A 34 -25.45 -0.09 -15.45
CA ARG A 34 -26.78 0.43 -15.80
C ARG A 34 -26.89 1.93 -15.54
N GLY A 35 -26.06 2.47 -14.65
CA GLY A 35 -25.94 3.89 -14.31
C GLY A 35 -26.73 4.32 -13.08
N ASP A 36 -27.63 3.46 -12.59
CA ASP A 36 -28.43 3.62 -11.38
C ASP A 36 -27.81 2.92 -10.16
N GLU A 37 -26.71 2.17 -10.32
CA GLU A 37 -26.00 1.56 -9.21
C GLU A 37 -25.54 2.64 -8.22
N ARG A 38 -25.89 2.46 -6.94
CA ARG A 38 -25.49 3.34 -5.85
C ARG A 38 -25.16 2.52 -4.61
N SER A 39 -24.04 2.87 -3.97
CA SER A 39 -23.65 2.35 -2.66
C SER A 39 -23.39 3.54 -1.73
N PRO A 40 -24.47 4.18 -1.23
CA PRO A 40 -24.34 5.44 -0.48
C PRO A 40 -23.64 5.20 0.86
N VAL A 41 -22.94 6.24 1.31
CA VAL A 41 -22.34 6.27 2.65
C VAL A 41 -23.43 6.55 3.68
N VAL A 42 -23.47 5.74 4.74
CA VAL A 42 -24.36 5.97 5.89
C VAL A 42 -24.07 7.31 6.57
N ASP A 43 -25.10 7.94 7.12
CA ASP A 43 -24.90 9.14 7.93
C ASP A 43 -24.13 8.76 9.22
N LEU A 44 -23.08 9.52 9.54
CA LEU A 44 -22.29 9.36 10.76
C LEU A 44 -23.16 9.33 12.02
N ALA A 45 -24.27 10.08 12.05
CA ALA A 45 -25.20 10.11 13.17
C ALA A 45 -25.88 8.75 13.42
N GLN A 46 -26.06 7.94 12.37
CA GLN A 46 -26.71 6.62 12.42
C GLN A 46 -25.75 5.49 12.83
N ILE A 47 -24.44 5.75 12.86
CA ILE A 47 -23.46 4.74 13.27
C ILE A 47 -23.48 4.59 14.79
N GLU A 48 -23.84 3.41 15.26
CA GLU A 48 -23.75 3.03 16.67
C GLU A 48 -22.49 2.20 16.89
N LEU A 49 -21.59 2.68 17.74
CA LEU A 49 -20.41 1.94 18.16
C LEU A 49 -20.65 1.29 19.52
N PRO A 50 -20.16 0.07 19.77
CA PRO A 50 -20.16 -0.51 21.11
C PRO A 50 -19.55 0.43 22.14
N ALA A 51 -20.05 0.40 23.38
CA ALA A 51 -19.47 1.17 24.47
C ALA A 51 -18.01 0.71 24.73
N PRO A 52 -17.09 1.63 25.11
CA PRO A 52 -15.75 1.23 25.52
C PRO A 52 -15.79 0.23 26.68
N ARG A 53 -15.07 -0.89 26.53
CA ARG A 53 -14.93 -1.96 27.54
C ARG A 53 -13.83 -1.68 28.56
N ILE A 54 -12.88 -0.79 28.22
CA ILE A 54 -11.72 -0.45 29.04
C ILE A 54 -12.15 -0.10 30.48
N PRO A 55 -11.53 -0.70 31.52
CA PRO A 55 -11.86 -0.37 32.91
C PRO A 55 -11.65 1.14 33.21
N PRO A 56 -12.56 1.79 33.96
CA PRO A 56 -12.42 3.22 34.29
C PRO A 56 -11.07 3.58 34.92
N GLN A 57 -10.54 2.72 35.79
CA GLN A 57 -9.25 2.92 36.45
C GLN A 57 -8.08 2.84 35.46
N ALA A 58 -8.18 1.98 34.44
CA ALA A 58 -7.19 1.89 33.38
C ALA A 58 -7.22 3.17 32.51
N LEU A 59 -8.41 3.67 32.21
CA LEU A 59 -8.61 4.91 31.46
C LEU A 59 -8.07 6.12 32.22
N ASP A 60 -8.30 6.21 33.53
CA ASP A 60 -7.76 7.28 34.37
C ASP A 60 -6.23 7.18 34.47
N GLY A 61 -5.67 5.97 34.60
CA GLY A 61 -4.23 5.77 34.55
C GLY A 61 -3.59 6.22 33.23
N LEU A 62 -4.26 6.02 32.09
CA LEU A 62 -3.80 6.54 30.80
C LEU A 62 -3.82 8.07 30.79
N ARG A 63 -4.90 8.70 31.28
CA ARG A 63 -5.02 10.16 31.35
C ARG A 63 -3.96 10.79 32.26
N ASP A 64 -3.67 10.17 33.39
CA ASP A 64 -2.64 10.63 34.31
C ASP A 64 -1.24 10.54 33.67
N LEU A 65 -1.01 9.50 32.87
CA LEU A 65 0.28 9.26 32.23
C LEU A 65 0.53 10.20 31.04
N VAL A 66 -0.43 10.33 30.13
CA VAL A 66 -0.25 11.08 28.86
C VAL A 66 -0.87 12.48 28.87
N GLY A 67 -1.70 12.81 29.85
CA GLY A 67 -2.55 13.99 29.86
C GLY A 67 -3.97 13.66 29.38
N ALA A 68 -4.98 14.23 30.03
CA ALA A 68 -6.39 13.92 29.75
C ALA A 68 -6.81 14.31 28.32
N GLU A 69 -6.20 15.36 27.76
CA GLU A 69 -6.39 15.81 26.39
C GLU A 69 -5.83 14.85 25.33
N ASN A 70 -4.92 13.95 25.74
CA ASN A 70 -4.27 12.97 24.88
C ASN A 70 -4.90 11.57 24.96
N VAL A 71 -6.10 11.47 25.55
CA VAL A 71 -6.90 10.24 25.60
C VAL A 71 -8.33 10.53 25.15
N SER A 72 -8.81 9.85 24.12
CA SER A 72 -10.15 10.04 23.57
C SER A 72 -10.95 8.75 23.49
N ILE A 73 -12.18 8.81 23.98
CA ILE A 73 -13.22 7.77 23.79
C ILE A 73 -14.34 8.24 22.85
N SER A 74 -14.15 9.36 22.14
CA SER A 74 -15.16 9.91 21.24
C SER A 74 -15.49 8.97 20.07
N LYS A 75 -16.74 9.01 19.60
CA LYS A 75 -17.20 8.21 18.45
C LYS A 75 -16.29 8.40 17.22
N MET A 76 -15.97 9.64 16.87
CA MET A 76 -15.18 9.97 15.68
C MET A 76 -13.75 9.40 15.75
N ASN A 77 -13.07 9.59 16.88
CA ASN A 77 -11.69 9.09 17.01
C ASN A 77 -11.66 7.56 17.01
N ARG A 78 -12.60 6.91 17.71
CA ARG A 78 -12.70 5.45 17.68
C ARG A 78 -12.99 4.91 16.28
N LEU A 79 -13.92 5.55 15.55
CA LEU A 79 -14.28 5.17 14.18
C LEU A 79 -13.11 5.28 13.20
N THR A 80 -12.41 6.42 13.20
CA THR A 80 -11.29 6.69 12.28
C THR A 80 -10.03 5.87 12.58
N HIS A 81 -9.99 5.19 13.74
CA HIS A 81 -8.90 4.31 14.16
C HIS A 81 -9.31 2.83 14.20
N ALA A 82 -10.52 2.49 13.72
CA ALA A 82 -11.04 1.13 13.77
C ALA A 82 -10.62 0.27 12.57
N LEU A 83 -10.51 0.87 11.37
CA LEU A 83 -10.32 0.15 10.12
C LEU A 83 -9.29 0.85 9.23
N GLY A 84 -8.71 0.11 8.29
CA GLY A 84 -7.75 0.63 7.30
C GLY A 84 -8.44 1.21 6.07
N LYS A 85 -7.82 0.98 4.91
CA LYS A 85 -8.24 1.47 3.58
C LYS A 85 -8.30 0.34 2.54
N SER A 86 -8.41 -0.92 2.97
CA SER A 86 -8.70 -2.04 2.07
C SER A 86 -10.12 -1.91 1.49
N TYR A 87 -10.44 -2.65 0.43
CA TYR A 87 -11.80 -2.71 -0.08
C TYR A 87 -12.80 -3.15 0.99
N ARG A 88 -12.49 -4.22 1.74
CA ARG A 88 -13.33 -4.72 2.85
C ARG A 88 -13.59 -3.63 3.88
N ASP A 89 -12.54 -2.95 4.32
CA ASP A 89 -12.60 -1.93 5.36
C ASP A 89 -13.51 -0.77 4.94
N LEU A 90 -13.38 -0.32 3.70
CA LEU A 90 -14.16 0.81 3.18
C LEU A 90 -15.62 0.46 2.96
N VAL A 91 -15.93 -0.74 2.46
CA VAL A 91 -17.32 -1.19 2.33
C VAL A 91 -17.99 -1.22 3.71
N ARG A 92 -17.32 -1.78 4.72
CA ARG A 92 -17.81 -1.81 6.11
C ARG A 92 -18.00 -0.40 6.69
N LEU A 93 -17.00 0.47 6.54
CA LEU A 93 -17.11 1.87 7.00
C LEU A 93 -18.30 2.58 6.35
N ARG A 94 -18.48 2.48 5.04
CA ARG A 94 -19.58 3.13 4.32
C ARG A 94 -20.96 2.62 4.76
N ARG A 95 -21.04 1.41 5.30
CA ARG A 95 -22.26 0.81 5.87
C ARG A 95 -22.43 1.08 7.37
N GLY A 96 -21.43 1.65 8.03
CA GLY A 96 -21.42 1.82 9.48
C GLY A 96 -21.16 0.53 10.26
N GLU A 97 -20.62 -0.50 9.60
CA GLU A 97 -20.38 -1.83 10.16
C GLU A 97 -19.01 -1.87 10.85
N VAL A 98 -18.95 -1.46 12.12
CA VAL A 98 -17.72 -1.45 12.92
C VAL A 98 -17.94 -2.23 14.22
N GLU A 99 -17.66 -3.52 14.17
CA GLU A 99 -18.00 -4.48 15.25
C GLU A 99 -17.10 -4.33 16.47
N ASN A 100 -15.79 -4.11 16.26
CA ASN A 100 -14.80 -4.05 17.34
C ASN A 100 -13.92 -2.79 17.20
N PRO A 101 -14.45 -1.57 17.38
CA PRO A 101 -13.63 -0.36 17.39
C PRO A 101 -12.69 -0.35 18.60
N PRO A 102 -11.56 0.38 18.55
CA PRO A 102 -10.73 0.58 19.73
C PRO A 102 -11.56 1.24 20.85
N ASP A 103 -11.30 0.87 22.09
CA ASP A 103 -12.00 1.41 23.26
C ASP A 103 -11.56 2.85 23.56
N ALA A 104 -10.28 3.15 23.33
CA ALA A 104 -9.73 4.51 23.40
C ALA A 104 -8.64 4.74 22.33
N VAL A 105 -8.45 6.00 21.96
CA VAL A 105 -7.32 6.48 21.18
C VAL A 105 -6.39 7.28 22.09
N VAL A 106 -5.09 7.03 22.02
CA VAL A 106 -4.07 7.61 22.90
C VAL A 106 -2.94 8.21 22.07
N TRP A 107 -2.56 9.46 22.38
CA TRP A 107 -1.48 10.20 21.70
C TRP A 107 -0.28 10.41 22.65
N PRO A 108 0.74 9.54 22.62
CA PRO A 108 1.85 9.63 23.55
C PRO A 108 2.92 10.62 23.07
N ARG A 109 3.76 11.10 23.99
CA ARG A 109 5.13 11.53 23.66
C ARG A 109 6.07 10.33 23.68
N GLU A 110 7.22 10.45 22.99
CA GLU A 110 8.16 9.33 22.82
C GLU A 110 8.62 8.73 24.16
N GLU A 111 8.89 9.57 25.17
CA GLU A 111 9.33 9.16 26.49
C GLU A 111 8.25 8.40 27.30
N GLN A 112 6.97 8.57 26.96
CA GLN A 112 5.84 7.96 27.68
C GLN A 112 5.50 6.55 27.17
N VAL A 113 5.97 6.16 25.98
CA VAL A 113 5.56 4.90 25.32
C VAL A 113 5.89 3.68 26.18
N ALA A 114 7.05 3.65 26.85
CA ALA A 114 7.44 2.51 27.68
C ALA A 114 6.55 2.34 28.92
N ASP A 115 6.23 3.44 29.60
CA ASP A 115 5.35 3.42 30.76
C ASP A 115 3.91 3.06 30.35
N LEU A 116 3.48 3.52 29.18
CA LEU A 116 2.17 3.19 28.61
C LEU A 116 2.03 1.69 28.33
N LEU A 117 3.06 1.05 27.77
CA LEU A 117 3.03 -0.40 27.56
C LEU A 117 3.00 -1.18 28.88
N ARG A 118 3.71 -0.72 29.92
CA ARG A 118 3.64 -1.35 31.25
C ARG A 118 2.25 -1.22 31.86
N LEU A 119 1.63 -0.05 31.73
CA LEU A 119 0.24 0.15 32.17
C LEU A 119 -0.72 -0.76 31.38
N ALA A 120 -0.53 -0.87 30.06
CA ALA A 120 -1.32 -1.77 29.24
C ALA A 120 -1.16 -3.24 29.64
N GLN A 121 0.04 -3.71 30.01
CA GLN A 121 0.24 -5.06 30.57
C GLN A 121 -0.49 -5.24 31.90
N GLN A 122 -0.39 -4.28 32.81
CA GLN A 122 -1.05 -4.33 34.12
C GLN A 122 -2.57 -4.47 33.99
N TRP A 123 -3.17 -3.77 33.03
CA TRP A 123 -4.62 -3.77 32.79
C TRP A 123 -5.05 -4.70 31.66
N LYS A 124 -4.13 -5.50 31.09
CA LYS A 124 -4.37 -6.40 29.97
C LYS A 124 -5.08 -5.73 28.79
N LEU A 125 -4.56 -4.59 28.36
CA LEU A 125 -5.09 -3.84 27.21
C LEU A 125 -4.31 -4.21 25.95
N ALA A 126 -5.01 -4.55 24.88
CA ALA A 126 -4.41 -4.64 23.56
C ALA A 126 -3.91 -3.25 23.13
N VAL A 127 -2.72 -3.17 22.54
CA VAL A 127 -2.13 -1.94 22.02
C VAL A 127 -1.92 -2.10 20.53
N ILE A 128 -2.60 -1.27 19.74
CA ILE A 128 -2.48 -1.23 18.28
C ILE A 128 -1.68 0.01 17.90
N PRO A 129 -0.41 -0.12 17.47
CA PRO A 129 0.32 1.01 16.93
C PRO A 129 -0.39 1.55 15.69
N PHE A 130 -0.69 2.84 15.71
CA PHE A 130 -1.42 3.50 14.64
C PHE A 130 -0.62 4.70 14.12
N GLY A 131 -0.55 4.83 12.80
CA GLY A 131 0.08 5.98 12.15
C GLY A 131 -0.94 6.67 11.24
N GLY A 132 -0.81 6.39 9.95
CA GLY A 132 -1.66 6.96 8.91
C GLY A 132 -3.02 6.28 8.70
N GLY A 133 -3.25 5.12 9.32
CA GLY A 133 -4.44 4.30 9.04
C GLY A 133 -4.53 3.79 7.60
N THR A 134 -3.44 3.82 6.82
CA THR A 134 -3.44 3.50 5.38
C THR A 134 -3.27 2.01 5.07
N SER A 135 -3.40 1.12 6.06
CA SER A 135 -3.26 -0.33 5.87
C SER A 135 -4.31 -0.85 4.89
N VAL A 136 -3.94 -1.77 4.01
CA VAL A 136 -4.86 -2.43 3.05
C VAL A 136 -5.03 -3.93 3.30
N VAL A 137 -4.62 -4.39 4.49
CA VAL A 137 -4.63 -5.82 4.88
C VAL A 137 -5.28 -6.05 6.26
N GLY A 138 -6.09 -5.12 6.75
CA GLY A 138 -6.66 -5.19 8.11
C GLY A 138 -5.63 -5.02 9.24
N GLY A 139 -4.45 -4.46 8.97
CA GLY A 139 -3.33 -4.36 9.91
C GLY A 139 -3.56 -3.48 11.15
N VAL A 140 -4.58 -2.62 11.13
CA VAL A 140 -4.95 -1.74 12.25
C VAL A 140 -6.29 -2.10 12.89
N GLU A 141 -6.98 -3.12 12.36
CA GLU A 141 -8.27 -3.53 12.91
C GLU A 141 -8.07 -4.21 14.27
N PRO A 142 -8.78 -3.77 15.32
CA PRO A 142 -8.81 -4.52 16.57
C PRO A 142 -9.36 -5.92 16.37
N ALA A 143 -8.55 -6.92 16.70
CA ALA A 143 -9.02 -8.29 16.80
C ALA A 143 -9.71 -8.49 18.15
N GLU A 144 -10.69 -9.39 18.21
CA GLU A 144 -11.11 -9.95 19.49
C GLU A 144 -9.97 -10.81 20.03
N ALA A 145 -9.58 -10.56 21.27
CA ALA A 145 -8.49 -11.24 21.93
C ALA A 145 -8.95 -11.71 23.30
N GLU A 146 -9.01 -13.03 23.48
CA GLU A 146 -9.39 -13.64 24.75
C GLU A 146 -8.44 -13.18 25.87
N GLY A 147 -9.00 -12.84 27.03
CA GLY A 147 -8.23 -12.48 28.21
C GLY A 147 -7.71 -11.03 28.24
N LEU A 148 -8.04 -10.20 27.25
CA LEU A 148 -7.78 -8.75 27.27
C LEU A 148 -9.05 -7.97 27.65
N GLU A 149 -8.87 -6.91 28.43
CA GLU A 149 -9.97 -6.11 29.02
C GLU A 149 -10.40 -4.94 28.12
N GLY A 150 -9.70 -4.73 27.01
CA GLY A 150 -9.98 -3.68 26.04
C GLY A 150 -8.82 -3.44 25.09
N THR A 151 -9.02 -2.53 24.15
CA THR A 151 -8.06 -2.18 23.11
C THR A 151 -7.84 -0.68 23.06
N ILE A 152 -6.58 -0.26 23.02
CA ILE A 152 -6.20 1.11 22.72
C ILE A 152 -5.55 1.18 21.33
N SER A 153 -5.94 2.19 20.55
CA SER A 153 -5.19 2.62 19.37
C SER A 153 -4.17 3.66 19.80
N LEU A 154 -2.89 3.35 19.62
CA LEU A 154 -1.78 4.20 20.00
C LEU A 154 -1.35 5.02 18.79
N ASP A 155 -1.88 6.23 18.67
CA ASP A 155 -1.64 7.11 17.53
C ASP A 155 -0.30 7.83 17.67
N LEU A 156 0.65 7.45 16.82
CA LEU A 156 2.02 7.91 16.86
C LEU A 156 2.24 9.21 16.08
N LYS A 157 1.23 9.78 15.41
CA LYS A 157 1.42 10.97 14.54
C LYS A 157 2.02 12.18 15.26
N GLY A 158 1.94 12.26 16.59
CA GLY A 158 2.63 13.29 17.39
C GLY A 158 4.17 13.15 17.43
N LEU A 159 4.70 11.97 17.11
CA LEU A 159 6.14 11.68 17.03
C LEU A 159 6.66 12.03 15.62
N ASN A 160 6.62 13.30 15.23
CA ASN A 160 6.77 13.74 13.83
C ASN A 160 8.00 14.62 13.54
N ARG A 161 9.07 14.51 14.31
CA ARG A 161 10.26 15.38 14.14
C ARG A 161 11.42 14.67 13.45
N VAL A 162 12.10 15.40 12.56
CA VAL A 162 13.48 15.11 12.16
C VAL A 162 14.40 15.62 13.27
N LEU A 163 15.09 14.71 13.95
CA LEU A 163 15.86 14.99 15.16
C LEU A 163 17.31 15.38 14.87
N ALA A 164 17.91 14.74 13.85
CA ALA A 164 19.28 14.99 13.46
C ALA A 164 19.48 14.66 11.97
N VAL A 165 20.38 15.38 11.32
CA VAL A 165 20.83 15.13 9.95
C VAL A 165 22.35 15.11 9.95
N ASP A 166 22.93 13.94 9.67
CA ASP A 166 24.37 13.77 9.43
C ASP A 166 24.64 13.93 7.93
N ARG A 167 25.21 15.09 7.59
CA ARG A 167 25.54 15.49 6.22
C ARG A 167 26.78 14.79 5.67
N VAL A 168 27.61 14.23 6.54
CA VAL A 168 28.84 13.51 6.15
C VAL A 168 28.50 12.07 5.82
N SER A 169 27.76 11.40 6.71
CA SER A 169 27.36 9.99 6.51
C SER A 169 26.09 9.85 5.67
N LEU A 170 25.43 10.97 5.34
CA LEU A 170 24.15 11.01 4.63
C LEU A 170 23.08 10.17 5.33
N THR A 171 22.84 10.48 6.60
CA THR A 171 21.76 9.86 7.37
C THR A 171 20.91 10.89 8.11
N ALA A 172 19.65 10.55 8.38
CA ALA A 172 18.75 11.35 9.21
C ALA A 172 18.09 10.49 10.28
N THR A 173 18.09 10.96 11.52
CA THR A 173 17.36 10.34 12.63
C THR A 173 16.01 11.03 12.77
N VAL A 174 14.94 10.25 12.71
CA VAL A 174 13.57 10.73 12.53
C VAL A 174 12.61 9.97 13.44
N GLN A 175 11.67 10.66 14.05
CA GLN A 175 10.59 10.04 14.81
C GLN A 175 9.57 9.35 13.89
N ALA A 176 9.04 8.21 14.33
CA ALA A 176 8.30 7.29 13.47
C ALA A 176 6.90 7.76 13.04
N GLY A 177 6.33 8.74 13.72
CA GLY A 177 5.01 9.29 13.43
C GLY A 177 4.94 10.28 12.27
N ILE A 178 6.10 10.74 11.75
CA ILE A 178 6.13 11.75 10.70
C ILE A 178 5.45 11.27 9.41
N LEU A 179 4.63 12.12 8.81
CA LEU A 179 4.00 11.86 7.51
C LEU A 179 4.99 12.08 6.37
N GLY A 180 4.78 11.39 5.25
CA GLY A 180 5.65 11.50 4.08
C GLY A 180 5.93 12.93 3.61
N PRO A 181 4.91 13.78 3.38
CA PRO A 181 5.11 15.17 2.95
C PRO A 181 5.90 16.02 3.94
N GLU A 182 5.72 15.78 5.25
CA GLU A 182 6.41 16.51 6.31
C GLU A 182 7.88 16.11 6.38
N LEU A 183 8.17 14.81 6.28
CA LEU A 183 9.51 14.27 6.24
C LEU A 183 10.30 14.79 5.03
N GLU A 184 9.74 14.65 3.84
CA GLU A 184 10.40 15.14 2.62
C GLU A 184 10.60 16.64 2.66
N ARG A 185 9.64 17.43 3.16
CA ARG A 185 9.82 18.88 3.31
C ARG A 185 10.98 19.21 4.24
N ALA A 186 11.02 18.59 5.42
CA ALA A 186 12.07 18.84 6.43
C ALA A 186 13.48 18.46 5.93
N LEU A 187 13.60 17.43 5.10
CA LEU A 187 14.85 17.05 4.45
C LEU A 187 15.19 17.98 3.27
N ASN A 188 14.21 18.32 2.44
CA ASN A 188 14.40 19.15 1.25
C ASN A 188 14.86 20.56 1.60
N ASP A 189 14.35 21.13 2.70
CA ASP A 189 14.79 22.43 3.25
C ASP A 189 16.29 22.42 3.62
N GLN A 190 16.88 21.23 3.78
CA GLN A 190 18.30 21.04 4.05
C GLN A 190 19.10 20.53 2.84
N GLY A 191 18.48 20.39 1.67
CA GLY A 191 19.13 19.92 0.45
C GLY A 191 19.13 18.41 0.23
N TYR A 192 18.32 17.65 0.98
CA TYR A 192 18.29 16.20 0.93
C TYR A 192 16.88 15.65 0.69
N THR A 193 16.77 14.40 0.26
CA THR A 193 15.52 13.64 0.11
C THR A 193 15.71 12.24 0.68
N LEU A 194 14.62 11.62 1.14
CA LEU A 194 14.64 10.18 1.43
C LEU A 194 14.44 9.39 0.14
N GLY A 195 13.63 9.91 -0.79
CA GLY A 195 13.32 9.22 -2.04
C GLY A 195 12.26 8.12 -1.88
N HIS A 196 11.53 8.09 -0.76
CA HIS A 196 10.52 7.07 -0.47
C HIS A 196 9.11 7.61 -0.70
N PHE A 197 8.53 7.28 -1.86
CA PHE A 197 7.23 7.79 -2.30
C PHE A 197 6.22 6.66 -2.55
N PRO A 198 5.69 5.97 -1.51
CA PRO A 198 4.62 4.99 -1.68
C PRO A 198 3.34 5.66 -2.20
N GLN A 199 2.39 4.91 -2.77
CA GLN A 199 1.14 5.51 -3.25
C GLN A 199 0.36 6.22 -2.13
N SER A 200 0.49 5.74 -0.90
CA SER A 200 -0.07 6.33 0.31
C SER A 200 0.77 7.46 0.91
N PHE A 201 1.79 7.97 0.21
CA PHE A 201 2.78 8.94 0.71
C PHE A 201 2.17 10.07 1.55
N GLU A 202 1.08 10.69 1.06
CA GLU A 202 0.44 11.84 1.68
C GLU A 202 -0.10 11.58 3.10
N PHE A 203 -0.50 10.33 3.40
CA PHE A 203 -1.20 9.97 4.63
C PHE A 203 -0.51 8.87 5.43
N SER A 204 0.57 8.27 4.91
CA SER A 204 1.32 7.21 5.59
C SER A 204 2.52 7.77 6.34
N THR A 205 2.93 7.05 7.39
CA THR A 205 3.98 7.46 8.32
C THR A 205 5.23 6.59 8.17
N LEU A 206 6.39 7.13 8.58
CA LEU A 206 7.65 6.41 8.60
C LEU A 206 7.57 5.07 9.37
N GLY A 207 6.97 5.08 10.55
CA GLY A 207 6.79 3.90 11.38
C GLY A 207 5.90 2.85 10.70
N GLY A 208 4.84 3.30 10.03
CA GLY A 208 4.01 2.43 9.19
C GLY A 208 4.82 1.78 8.07
N TRP A 209 5.63 2.56 7.34
CA TRP A 209 6.47 2.02 6.26
C TRP A 209 7.40 0.91 6.76
N ILE A 210 8.08 1.15 7.89
CA ILE A 210 9.00 0.18 8.49
C ILE A 210 8.23 -1.06 8.98
N ALA A 211 7.07 -0.86 9.62
CA ALA A 211 6.25 -1.95 10.13
C ALA A 211 5.69 -2.85 9.02
N THR A 212 5.49 -2.35 7.80
CA THR A 212 4.87 -3.10 6.69
C THR A 212 5.81 -3.41 5.52
N ARG A 213 7.11 -3.09 5.62
CA ARG A 213 8.10 -3.23 4.51
C ARG A 213 7.67 -2.49 3.23
N ALA A 214 7.16 -1.27 3.40
CA ALA A 214 6.63 -0.48 2.29
C ALA A 214 7.66 -0.26 1.16
N ALA A 215 7.15 -0.16 -0.06
CA ALA A 215 7.89 0.20 -1.26
C ALA A 215 7.41 1.55 -1.79
N GLY A 216 8.34 2.39 -2.24
CA GLY A 216 8.04 3.66 -2.90
C GLY A 216 8.24 3.59 -4.41
N HIS A 217 7.55 4.42 -5.19
CA HIS A 217 7.68 4.45 -6.65
C HIS A 217 9.12 4.66 -7.18
N ALA A 218 10.02 5.14 -6.33
CA ALA A 218 11.42 5.40 -6.65
C ALA A 218 12.39 4.32 -6.10
N SER A 219 11.87 3.17 -5.64
CA SER A 219 12.65 2.17 -4.90
C SER A 219 13.72 1.46 -5.73
N THR A 220 13.62 1.44 -7.07
CA THR A 220 14.67 0.86 -7.91
C THR A 220 15.99 1.63 -7.74
N LYS A 221 15.95 2.95 -7.49
CA LYS A 221 17.14 3.77 -7.23
C LYS A 221 17.45 3.94 -5.75
N TYR A 222 16.46 4.29 -4.93
CA TYR A 222 16.69 4.65 -3.52
C TYR A 222 16.52 3.46 -2.55
N GLY A 223 16.04 2.32 -3.03
CA GLY A 223 15.72 1.14 -2.24
C GLY A 223 14.31 1.15 -1.64
N LYS A 224 13.90 0.00 -1.13
CA LYS A 224 12.75 -0.13 -0.22
C LYS A 224 13.13 0.28 1.20
N ILE A 225 12.13 0.40 2.07
CA ILE A 225 12.34 0.90 3.43
C ILE A 225 13.38 0.08 4.22
N GLU A 226 13.44 -1.24 4.04
CA GLU A 226 14.41 -2.12 4.70
C GLU A 226 15.87 -1.82 4.33
N GLN A 227 16.10 -1.29 3.13
CA GLN A 227 17.41 -0.89 2.63
C GLN A 227 17.78 0.54 3.09
N MET A 228 16.77 1.39 3.28
CA MET A 228 16.92 2.76 3.77
C MET A 228 17.24 2.81 5.27
N VAL A 229 16.67 1.91 6.08
CA VAL A 229 16.87 1.91 7.54
C VAL A 229 18.28 1.48 7.93
N VAL A 230 18.98 2.38 8.63
CA VAL A 230 20.29 2.16 9.25
C VAL A 230 20.12 1.64 10.68
N SER A 231 19.25 2.26 11.48
CA SER A 231 18.95 1.83 12.84
C SER A 231 17.50 2.07 13.24
N LEU A 232 17.05 1.38 14.29
CA LEU A 232 15.70 1.43 14.85
C LEU A 232 15.74 1.57 16.36
N ARG A 233 14.72 2.26 16.88
CA ARG A 233 14.32 2.20 18.28
C ARG A 233 12.90 1.67 18.38
N VAL A 234 12.75 0.53 19.05
CA VAL A 234 11.47 -0.15 19.27
C VAL A 234 11.22 -0.29 20.76
N VAL A 235 10.04 0.10 21.21
CA VAL A 235 9.58 -0.12 22.59
C VAL A 235 8.70 -1.34 22.59
N ALA A 236 9.18 -2.44 23.15
CA ALA A 236 8.43 -3.66 23.36
C ALA A 236 7.94 -3.73 24.82
N PRO A 237 6.93 -4.56 25.14
CA PRO A 237 6.49 -4.81 26.51
C PRO A 237 7.63 -5.24 27.45
N VAL A 238 8.59 -6.02 26.96
CA VAL A 238 9.77 -6.44 27.76
C VAL A 238 10.84 -5.37 27.92
N GLY A 239 10.79 -4.28 27.15
CA GLY A 239 11.78 -3.21 27.23
C GLY A 239 12.09 -2.53 25.90
N VAL A 240 13.07 -1.63 25.94
CA VAL A 240 13.52 -0.85 24.78
C VAL A 240 14.60 -1.61 24.03
N ILE A 241 14.43 -1.72 22.71
CA ILE A 241 15.40 -2.29 21.78
C ILE A 241 15.92 -1.16 20.89
N GLU A 242 17.23 -0.93 20.93
CA GLU A 242 17.92 0.03 20.06
C GLU A 242 19.00 -0.68 19.24
N THR A 243 18.87 -0.62 17.92
CA THR A 243 19.90 -1.16 17.03
C THR A 243 20.99 -0.11 16.77
N LYS A 244 22.22 -0.56 16.57
CA LYS A 244 23.35 0.34 16.36
C LYS A 244 23.27 1.02 15.00
N ALA A 245 23.45 2.34 14.96
CA ALA A 245 23.63 3.08 13.72
C ALA A 245 25.03 2.82 13.13
N ALA A 246 25.12 1.76 12.33
CA ALA A 246 26.35 1.38 11.64
C ALA A 246 26.02 0.95 10.20
N PRO A 247 26.95 1.14 9.23
CA PRO A 247 26.68 0.81 7.83
C PRO A 247 26.47 -0.70 7.61
N ALA A 248 27.15 -1.55 8.37
CA ALA A 248 27.03 -3.01 8.35
C ALA A 248 27.51 -3.61 9.69
N SER A 249 27.07 -4.83 9.99
CA SER A 249 27.50 -5.61 11.17
C SER A 249 27.41 -7.10 10.85
N ALA A 250 28.36 -7.89 11.39
CA ALA A 250 28.33 -9.36 11.36
C ALA A 250 28.22 -9.94 12.79
N SER A 251 27.66 -9.17 13.72
CA SER A 251 27.58 -9.52 15.15
C SER A 251 26.37 -10.41 15.46
N GLY A 252 26.20 -11.50 14.71
CA GLY A 252 25.03 -12.40 14.81
C GLY A 252 23.89 -12.04 13.85
N PRO A 253 22.68 -12.61 14.04
CA PRO A 253 21.51 -12.33 13.21
C PRO A 253 21.15 -10.83 13.18
N ASP A 254 20.66 -10.34 12.04
CA ASP A 254 20.27 -8.94 11.91
C ASP A 254 18.96 -8.65 12.68
N LEU A 255 19.10 -8.11 13.88
CA LEU A 255 17.97 -7.74 14.73
C LEU A 255 17.06 -6.69 14.07
N LYS A 256 17.60 -5.79 13.24
CA LYS A 256 16.77 -4.84 12.49
C LYS A 256 15.88 -5.61 11.50
N GLY A 257 16.44 -6.55 10.75
CA GLY A 257 15.71 -7.41 9.83
C GLY A 257 14.56 -8.19 10.49
N LEU A 258 14.68 -8.55 11.77
CA LEU A 258 13.61 -9.20 12.55
C LEU A 258 12.49 -8.25 12.99
N LEU A 259 12.76 -6.95 13.10
CA LEU A 259 11.80 -5.93 13.58
C LEU A 259 11.07 -5.23 12.42
N ILE A 260 11.71 -5.12 11.26
CA ILE A 260 11.12 -4.56 10.04
C ILE A 260 10.11 -5.57 9.45
N GLY A 261 8.89 -5.11 9.14
CA GLY A 261 7.81 -6.00 8.73
C GLY A 261 7.05 -6.66 9.88
N SER A 262 7.21 -6.16 11.11
CA SER A 262 6.55 -6.72 12.29
C SER A 262 5.08 -6.35 12.43
N GLU A 263 4.56 -5.40 11.63
CA GLU A 263 3.16 -4.98 11.65
C GLU A 263 2.63 -4.66 13.07
N GLY A 264 3.50 -4.11 13.92
CA GLY A 264 3.17 -3.70 15.29
C GLY A 264 3.10 -4.85 16.31
N VAL A 265 3.36 -6.11 15.92
CA VAL A 265 3.22 -7.25 16.85
C VAL A 265 4.40 -7.39 17.83
N TYR A 266 5.55 -6.82 17.52
CA TYR A 266 6.75 -6.89 18.37
C TYR A 266 6.95 -5.67 19.28
N GLY A 267 6.19 -4.60 19.09
CA GLY A 267 6.34 -3.36 19.84
C GLY A 267 6.06 -2.13 18.99
N VAL A 268 6.36 -0.97 19.57
CA VAL A 268 6.14 0.35 18.97
C VAL A 268 7.45 0.89 18.41
N ILE A 269 7.52 1.07 17.09
CA ILE A 269 8.65 1.77 16.45
C ILE A 269 8.49 3.26 16.79
N THR A 270 9.45 3.83 17.50
CA THR A 270 9.39 5.24 17.97
C THR A 270 10.30 6.16 17.17
N ARG A 271 11.42 5.63 16.67
CA ARG A 271 12.45 6.38 15.95
C ARG A 271 13.24 5.47 15.02
N ALA A 272 13.73 6.02 13.91
CA ALA A 272 14.63 5.34 13.00
C ALA A 272 15.73 6.29 12.50
N THR A 273 16.90 5.74 12.17
CA THR A 273 17.91 6.43 11.37
C THR A 273 17.86 5.89 9.95
N LEU A 274 17.74 6.78 8.97
CA LEU A 274 17.56 6.47 7.55
C LEU A 274 18.74 6.99 6.73
N ARG A 275 19.09 6.28 5.66
CA ARG A 275 19.95 6.83 4.60
C ARG A 275 19.16 7.91 3.85
N ILE A 276 19.81 9.02 3.57
CA ILE A 276 19.26 10.13 2.78
C ILE A 276 20.17 10.40 1.59
N HIS A 277 19.64 11.12 0.60
CA HIS A 277 20.35 11.43 -0.63
C HIS A 277 20.33 12.94 -0.88
N PRO A 278 21.35 13.53 -1.53
CA PRO A 278 21.23 14.88 -2.05
C PRO A 278 19.99 15.01 -2.94
N LEU A 279 19.33 16.15 -2.88
CA LEU A 279 18.24 16.47 -3.80
C LEU A 279 18.70 16.33 -5.27
N PRO A 280 17.96 15.63 -6.13
CA PRO A 280 18.37 15.45 -7.52
C PRO A 280 18.29 16.78 -8.30
N GLU A 281 19.35 17.11 -9.05
CA GLU A 281 19.39 18.28 -9.95
C GLU A 281 18.39 18.11 -11.11
N VAL A 282 18.25 16.89 -11.60
CA VAL A 282 17.42 16.55 -12.76
C VAL A 282 16.43 15.44 -12.40
N ARG A 283 15.18 15.64 -12.81
CA ARG A 283 14.11 14.62 -12.86
C ARG A 283 13.60 14.48 -14.29
N ASP A 284 13.91 13.38 -14.98
CA ASP A 284 13.54 13.13 -16.38
C ASP A 284 12.56 11.95 -16.47
N TYR A 285 11.26 12.25 -16.53
CA TYR A 285 10.19 11.28 -16.69
C TYR A 285 9.70 11.19 -18.14
N ARG A 286 9.60 9.97 -18.66
CA ARG A 286 9.28 9.66 -20.07
C ARG A 286 8.28 8.52 -20.19
N GLY A 287 7.53 8.53 -21.29
CA GLY A 287 6.69 7.40 -21.71
C GLY A 287 7.33 6.63 -22.86
N LEU A 288 7.22 5.31 -22.82
CA LEU A 288 7.58 4.40 -23.92
C LEU A 288 6.44 3.43 -24.18
N LEU A 289 6.18 3.11 -25.44
CA LEU A 289 5.12 2.17 -25.83
C LEU A 289 5.74 0.92 -26.44
N PHE A 290 5.42 -0.24 -25.88
CA PHE A 290 5.78 -1.55 -26.40
C PHE A 290 4.59 -2.19 -27.10
N ARG A 291 4.86 -3.14 -28.00
CA ARG A 291 3.80 -3.89 -28.70
C ARG A 291 3.21 -5.00 -27.84
N SER A 292 4.01 -5.55 -26.94
CA SER A 292 3.61 -6.59 -26.01
C SER A 292 4.16 -6.30 -24.61
N PHE A 293 3.55 -6.94 -23.61
CA PHE A 293 4.03 -6.87 -22.23
C PHE A 293 5.40 -7.54 -22.11
N GLY A 294 5.60 -8.68 -22.75
CA GLY A 294 6.87 -9.41 -22.78
C GLY A 294 8.03 -8.56 -23.28
N ASP A 295 7.89 -7.84 -24.39
CA ASP A 295 8.93 -6.94 -24.92
C ASP A 295 9.38 -5.90 -23.86
N GLY A 296 8.40 -5.31 -23.15
CA GLY A 296 8.68 -4.39 -22.07
C GLY A 296 9.38 -5.08 -20.90
N VAL A 297 8.93 -6.26 -20.50
CA VAL A 297 9.56 -7.07 -19.43
C VAL A 297 11.03 -7.36 -19.75
N GLN A 298 11.34 -7.77 -20.99
CA GLN A 298 12.71 -8.02 -21.43
C GLN A 298 13.58 -6.75 -21.33
N ALA A 299 13.05 -5.60 -21.74
CA ALA A 299 13.74 -4.32 -21.61
C ALA A 299 14.02 -3.96 -20.14
N VAL A 300 13.05 -4.14 -19.25
CA VAL A 300 13.22 -3.87 -17.81
C VAL A 300 14.24 -4.82 -17.21
N ARG A 301 14.18 -6.12 -17.51
CA ARG A 301 15.15 -7.12 -17.05
C ARG A 301 16.57 -6.75 -17.49
N GLU A 302 16.77 -6.45 -18.77
CA GLU A 302 18.10 -6.08 -19.30
C GLU A 302 18.61 -4.79 -18.64
N MET A 303 17.76 -3.79 -18.39
CA MET A 303 18.16 -2.60 -17.63
C MET A 303 18.66 -2.98 -16.23
N MET A 304 17.93 -3.83 -15.49
CA MET A 304 18.32 -4.24 -14.14
C MET A 304 19.63 -5.03 -14.13
N GLN A 305 19.81 -5.95 -15.08
CA GLN A 305 21.00 -6.79 -15.21
C GLN A 305 22.22 -6.03 -15.76
N ALA A 306 22.00 -4.90 -16.43
CA ALA A 306 23.04 -3.94 -16.81
C ALA A 306 23.36 -2.93 -15.69
N GLU A 307 22.84 -3.12 -14.49
CA GLU A 307 23.00 -2.23 -13.33
C GLU A 307 22.53 -0.78 -13.62
N LEU A 308 21.53 -0.64 -14.49
CA LEU A 308 20.85 0.62 -14.75
C LEU A 308 19.61 0.69 -13.88
N PHE A 309 19.70 1.46 -12.79
CA PHE A 309 18.64 1.59 -11.80
C PHE A 309 17.91 2.95 -11.94
N PRO A 310 16.97 3.11 -12.90
CA PRO A 310 16.12 4.29 -12.95
C PRO A 310 15.38 4.44 -11.61
N ALA A 311 15.06 5.68 -11.23
CA ALA A 311 14.24 5.92 -10.06
C ALA A 311 12.92 5.15 -10.18
N THR A 312 12.22 5.33 -11.30
CA THR A 312 10.93 4.66 -11.56
C THR A 312 10.99 3.88 -12.85
N VAL A 313 10.55 2.63 -12.80
CA VAL A 313 10.18 1.83 -13.97
C VAL A 313 8.84 1.17 -13.70
N ARG A 314 7.82 1.55 -14.48
CA ARG A 314 6.48 1.00 -14.37
C ARG A 314 6.01 0.58 -15.75
N LEU A 315 5.75 -0.70 -15.97
CA LEU A 315 5.27 -1.23 -17.24
C LEU A 315 3.83 -1.70 -17.08
N SER A 316 2.91 -0.97 -17.67
CA SER A 316 1.49 -1.29 -17.73
C SER A 316 1.20 -2.30 -18.83
N ASP A 317 0.35 -3.29 -18.57
CA ASP A 317 -0.18 -4.17 -19.59
C ASP A 317 -1.12 -3.42 -20.56
N ALA A 318 -1.66 -4.13 -21.55
CA ALA A 318 -2.58 -3.55 -22.53
C ALA A 318 -3.89 -3.05 -21.88
N GLY A 319 -4.41 -3.75 -20.87
CA GLY A 319 -5.64 -3.39 -20.18
C GLY A 319 -5.50 -2.09 -19.40
N GLU A 320 -4.43 -1.96 -18.60
CA GLU A 320 -4.11 -0.75 -17.84
C GLU A 320 -3.78 0.41 -18.78
N THR A 321 -3.04 0.16 -19.86
CA THR A 321 -2.73 1.19 -20.87
C THR A 321 -4.01 1.73 -21.51
N ARG A 322 -4.94 0.85 -21.88
CA ARG A 322 -6.25 1.22 -22.43
C ARG A 322 -7.08 2.03 -21.43
N ALA A 323 -7.13 1.61 -20.17
CA ALA A 323 -7.81 2.35 -19.11
C ALA A 323 -7.21 3.75 -18.90
N TYR A 324 -5.87 3.88 -18.90
CA TYR A 324 -5.21 5.18 -18.84
C TYR A 324 -5.57 6.08 -20.03
N MET A 325 -5.72 5.52 -21.22
CA MET A 325 -6.16 6.30 -22.39
C MET A 325 -7.61 6.77 -22.26
N ALA A 326 -8.51 5.93 -21.73
CA ALA A 326 -9.89 6.33 -21.44
C ALA A 326 -9.99 7.41 -20.36
N MET A 327 -9.01 7.45 -19.45
CA MET A 327 -8.89 8.45 -18.37
C MET A 327 -8.11 9.72 -18.77
N ARG A 328 -7.69 9.88 -20.04
CA ARG A 328 -6.97 11.09 -20.45
C ARG A 328 -7.87 12.32 -20.43
N ARG A 329 -7.27 13.43 -19.98
CA ARG A 329 -7.89 14.75 -20.03
C ARG A 329 -8.11 15.20 -21.47
N VAL A 330 -9.21 15.90 -21.72
CA VAL A 330 -9.48 16.51 -23.02
C VAL A 330 -8.41 17.55 -23.36
N PRO A 331 -7.88 17.59 -24.60
CA PRO A 331 -6.92 18.60 -24.99
C PRO A 331 -7.49 20.01 -24.85
N THR A 332 -6.80 20.87 -24.11
CA THR A 332 -7.25 22.25 -23.85
C THR A 332 -7.26 23.16 -25.08
N THR A 333 -6.70 22.73 -26.21
CA THR A 333 -6.64 23.52 -27.46
C THR A 333 -6.78 22.64 -28.70
N ARG A 334 -7.32 23.20 -29.79
CA ARG A 334 -7.43 22.52 -31.10
C ARG A 334 -6.08 22.04 -31.64
N MET A 335 -5.02 22.81 -31.43
CA MET A 335 -3.66 22.44 -31.84
C MET A 335 -3.15 21.20 -31.11
N LYS A 336 -3.38 21.10 -29.79
CA LYS A 336 -3.04 19.88 -29.03
C LYS A 336 -3.84 18.68 -29.53
N ALA A 337 -5.14 18.84 -29.76
CA ALA A 337 -5.98 17.77 -30.29
C ALA A 337 -5.49 17.26 -31.66
N LEU A 338 -5.13 18.18 -32.57
CA LEU A 338 -4.56 17.79 -33.87
C LEU A 338 -3.23 17.05 -33.72
N LYS A 339 -2.33 17.55 -32.86
CA LYS A 339 -1.03 16.92 -32.60
C LYS A 339 -1.18 15.50 -32.07
N GLU A 340 -2.15 15.27 -31.17
CA GLU A 340 -2.43 13.94 -30.63
C GLU A 340 -2.98 12.99 -31.71
N ARG A 341 -3.93 13.44 -32.53
CA ARG A 341 -4.46 12.63 -33.65
C ARG A 341 -3.36 12.23 -34.63
N VAL A 342 -2.48 13.16 -35.00
CA VAL A 342 -1.32 12.89 -35.86
C VAL A 342 -0.35 11.92 -35.17
N GLY A 343 -0.13 12.07 -33.86
CA GLY A 343 0.69 11.17 -33.06
C GLY A 343 0.16 9.74 -33.07
N THR A 344 -1.13 9.55 -32.77
CA THR A 344 -1.79 8.23 -32.79
C THR A 344 -1.74 7.60 -34.19
N TRP A 345 -1.98 8.39 -35.25
CA TRP A 345 -1.85 7.90 -36.62
C TRP A 345 -0.42 7.44 -36.96
N LEU A 346 0.59 8.19 -36.51
CA LEU A 346 2.00 7.84 -36.72
C LEU A 346 2.40 6.56 -35.97
N LEU A 347 1.88 6.37 -34.75
CA LEU A 347 2.05 5.15 -33.96
C LEU A 347 1.47 3.96 -34.70
N ALA A 348 0.22 4.06 -35.17
CA ALA A 348 -0.45 3.01 -35.91
C ALA A 348 0.31 2.64 -37.19
N ARG A 349 0.81 3.62 -37.96
CA ARG A 349 1.63 3.38 -39.16
C ARG A 349 2.95 2.65 -38.85
N ARG A 350 3.46 2.75 -37.62
CA ARG A 350 4.66 2.05 -37.15
C ARG A 350 4.35 0.73 -36.43
N GLY A 351 3.09 0.28 -36.47
CA GLY A 351 2.64 -0.96 -35.85
C GLY A 351 2.58 -0.89 -34.33
N TYR A 352 2.26 0.28 -33.76
CA TYR A 352 1.96 0.44 -32.34
C TYR A 352 0.49 0.82 -32.15
N SER A 353 -0.15 0.19 -31.17
CA SER A 353 -1.54 0.45 -30.76
C SER A 353 -1.54 1.03 -29.35
N LEU A 354 -2.38 2.03 -29.10
CA LEU A 354 -2.66 2.47 -27.72
C LEU A 354 -3.76 1.63 -27.06
N GLU A 355 -4.46 0.81 -27.83
CA GLU A 355 -5.49 -0.10 -27.33
C GLU A 355 -4.89 -1.46 -26.90
N ASP A 356 -3.83 -1.90 -27.58
CA ASP A 356 -3.19 -3.21 -27.36
C ASP A 356 -1.72 -3.11 -26.93
N GLY A 357 -1.16 -1.91 -26.97
CA GLY A 357 0.22 -1.67 -26.56
C GLY A 357 0.37 -1.54 -25.05
N CYS A 358 1.61 -1.69 -24.59
CA CYS A 358 1.98 -1.66 -23.17
C CYS A 358 2.80 -0.40 -22.89
N LEU A 359 2.28 0.48 -22.02
CA LEU A 359 2.92 1.74 -21.68
C LEU A 359 3.93 1.54 -20.54
N MET A 360 5.17 1.96 -20.76
CA MET A 360 6.17 2.10 -19.73
C MET A 360 6.37 3.55 -19.33
N ILE A 361 6.39 3.82 -18.03
CA ILE A 361 6.88 5.05 -17.44
C ILE A 361 8.32 4.82 -16.96
N LEU A 362 9.25 5.61 -17.48
CA LEU A 362 10.66 5.61 -17.10
C LEU A 362 11.00 6.95 -16.43
N GLY A 363 11.41 6.91 -15.18
CA GLY A 363 11.81 8.07 -14.37
C GLY A 363 13.29 7.99 -13.98
N LEU A 364 14.05 9.00 -14.36
CA LEU A 364 15.48 9.11 -14.05
C LEU A 364 15.69 10.33 -13.14
N GLU A 365 16.45 10.15 -12.06
CA GLU A 365 16.77 11.21 -11.10
C GLU A 365 18.26 11.21 -10.76
N GLY A 366 18.85 12.37 -10.56
CA GLY A 366 20.26 12.51 -10.16
C GLY A 366 20.88 13.81 -10.62
N ASP A 367 22.21 13.85 -10.66
CA ASP A 367 22.95 14.94 -11.31
C ASP A 367 22.78 14.87 -12.83
N ARG A 368 23.05 15.99 -13.50
CA ARG A 368 22.83 16.15 -14.94
C ARG A 368 23.61 15.16 -15.80
N GLU A 369 24.84 14.83 -15.44
CA GLU A 369 25.71 13.96 -16.24
C GLU A 369 25.25 12.51 -16.12
N THR A 370 25.05 12.04 -14.88
CA THR A 370 24.56 10.69 -14.59
C THR A 370 23.23 10.44 -15.29
N VAL A 371 22.25 11.36 -15.15
CA VAL A 371 20.94 11.22 -15.79
C VAL A 371 21.06 11.22 -17.32
N ALA A 372 21.99 11.98 -17.90
CA ALA A 372 22.19 11.97 -19.34
C ALA A 372 22.69 10.60 -19.84
N ARG A 373 23.67 9.99 -19.17
CA ARG A 373 24.21 8.68 -19.51
C ARG A 373 23.19 7.56 -19.30
N GLU A 374 22.56 7.51 -18.12
CA GLU A 374 21.53 6.52 -17.80
C GLU A 374 20.38 6.57 -18.81
N ARG A 375 19.96 7.78 -19.20
CA ARG A 375 18.93 7.97 -20.22
C ARG A 375 19.33 7.36 -21.56
N GLU A 376 20.54 7.62 -22.04
CA GLU A 376 20.98 7.12 -23.33
C GLU A 376 21.03 5.59 -23.35
N ALA A 377 21.57 4.99 -22.29
CA ALA A 377 21.63 3.54 -22.13
C ALA A 377 20.24 2.91 -22.02
N ALA A 378 19.38 3.42 -21.14
CA ALA A 378 18.01 2.92 -20.95
C ALA A 378 17.19 3.03 -22.24
N LEU A 379 17.24 4.16 -22.95
CA LEU A 379 16.54 4.33 -24.22
C LEU A 379 17.13 3.47 -25.35
N ALA A 380 18.40 3.11 -25.30
CA ALA A 380 18.98 2.16 -26.25
C ALA A 380 18.42 0.75 -26.03
N ILE A 381 18.40 0.27 -24.78
CA ILE A 381 17.82 -1.03 -24.40
C ILE A 381 16.34 -1.08 -24.80
N CYS A 382 15.57 -0.05 -24.43
CA CYS A 382 14.15 0.00 -24.78
C CYS A 382 13.92 -0.09 -26.29
N ARG A 383 14.74 0.60 -27.09
CA ARG A 383 14.64 0.53 -28.56
C ARG A 383 15.01 -0.84 -29.11
N ALA A 384 16.00 -1.51 -28.52
CA ALA A 384 16.41 -2.85 -28.93
C ALA A 384 15.27 -3.87 -28.75
N HIS A 385 14.46 -3.71 -27.69
CA HIS A 385 13.24 -4.47 -27.45
C HIS A 385 11.97 -3.85 -28.06
N GLY A 386 12.12 -2.99 -29.07
CA GLY A 386 10.98 -2.46 -29.82
C GLY A 386 10.13 -1.40 -29.11
N GLY A 387 10.62 -0.78 -28.05
CA GLY A 387 9.97 0.34 -27.37
C GLY A 387 9.98 1.63 -28.19
N PHE A 388 8.81 2.23 -28.39
CA PHE A 388 8.64 3.52 -29.06
C PHE A 388 8.59 4.66 -28.04
N HIS A 389 9.51 5.61 -28.14
CA HIS A 389 9.61 6.73 -27.21
C HIS A 389 8.53 7.80 -27.47
N LEU A 390 7.61 7.98 -26.51
CA LEU A 390 6.49 8.94 -26.56
C LEU A 390 6.87 10.34 -26.05
N GLY A 391 8.10 10.53 -25.57
CA GLY A 391 8.56 11.80 -25.01
C GLY A 391 8.21 11.98 -23.54
N ARG A 392 8.34 13.23 -23.06
CA ARG A 392 8.24 13.60 -21.63
C ARG A 392 6.81 13.89 -21.15
N SER A 393 5.87 14.16 -22.05
CA SER A 393 4.52 14.58 -21.63
C SER A 393 3.79 13.51 -20.84
N VAL A 394 3.89 12.25 -21.28
CA VAL A 394 3.25 11.10 -20.64
C VAL A 394 3.83 10.87 -19.24
N GLY A 395 5.17 10.77 -19.15
CA GLY A 395 5.85 10.59 -17.86
C GLY A 395 5.61 11.74 -16.88
N ARG A 396 5.58 13.00 -17.34
CA ARG A 396 5.25 14.15 -16.48
C ARG A 396 3.81 14.15 -15.99
N ALA A 397 2.86 13.76 -16.85
CA ALA A 397 1.46 13.64 -16.45
C ALA A 397 1.29 12.56 -15.37
N TRP A 398 1.87 11.37 -15.60
CA TRP A 398 1.91 10.31 -14.60
C TRP A 398 2.52 10.78 -13.28
N HIS A 399 3.69 11.43 -13.34
CA HIS A 399 4.35 11.93 -12.13
C HIS A 399 3.47 12.92 -11.37
N ALA A 400 2.74 13.81 -12.04
CA ALA A 400 1.84 14.77 -11.39
C ALA A 400 0.61 14.11 -10.74
N GLU A 401 0.11 13.00 -11.28
CA GLU A 401 -1.17 12.39 -10.88
C GLU A 401 -1.00 11.09 -10.06
N ARG A 402 0.24 10.65 -9.77
CA ARG A 402 0.54 9.33 -9.18
C ARG A 402 -0.09 9.04 -7.80
N PHE A 403 -0.57 10.05 -7.10
CA PHE A 403 -1.24 9.92 -5.80
C PHE A 403 -2.78 10.06 -5.87
N GLU A 404 -3.35 10.24 -7.06
CA GLU A 404 -4.77 10.59 -7.21
C GLU A 404 -5.71 9.37 -7.24
N LEU A 405 -5.23 8.19 -7.62
CA LEU A 405 -6.09 7.01 -7.85
C LEU A 405 -6.91 6.54 -6.63
N PRO A 406 -6.42 6.62 -5.38
CA PRO A 406 -7.25 6.30 -4.22
C PRO A 406 -8.50 7.20 -4.07
N TYR A 407 -8.46 8.45 -4.56
CA TYR A 407 -9.67 9.31 -4.61
C TYR A 407 -10.68 8.86 -5.67
N LEU A 408 -10.21 8.26 -6.77
CA LEU A 408 -11.08 7.69 -7.80
C LEU A 408 -11.82 6.45 -7.29
N ARG A 409 -11.14 5.62 -6.49
CA ARG A 409 -11.74 4.43 -5.85
C ARG A 409 -12.99 4.78 -5.05
N ASP A 410 -12.96 5.86 -4.27
CA ASP A 410 -14.11 6.29 -3.48
C ASP A 410 -15.35 6.59 -4.35
N ILE A 411 -15.14 7.20 -5.53
CA ILE A 411 -16.21 7.47 -6.50
C ILE A 411 -16.71 6.17 -7.13
N LEU A 412 -15.80 5.23 -7.44
CA LEU A 412 -16.19 3.91 -7.97
C LEU A 412 -17.08 3.17 -6.98
N LEU A 413 -16.75 3.20 -5.68
CA LEU A 413 -17.56 2.62 -4.62
C LEU A 413 -18.96 3.26 -4.56
N ASP A 414 -19.08 4.60 -4.67
CA ASP A 414 -20.39 5.28 -4.72
C ASP A 414 -21.29 4.78 -5.85
N HIS A 415 -20.69 4.30 -6.93
CA HIS A 415 -21.36 3.81 -8.13
C HIS A 415 -21.46 2.27 -8.18
N GLY A 416 -21.33 1.59 -7.04
CA GLY A 416 -21.49 0.14 -6.98
C GLY A 416 -20.41 -0.63 -7.75
N VAL A 417 -19.22 -0.05 -7.91
CA VAL A 417 -18.09 -0.69 -8.57
C VAL A 417 -17.12 -1.21 -7.50
N MET A 418 -16.93 -2.52 -7.48
CA MET A 418 -15.85 -3.15 -6.76
C MET A 418 -14.54 -2.82 -7.48
N VAL A 419 -13.56 -2.34 -6.73
CA VAL A 419 -12.21 -2.08 -7.22
C VAL A 419 -11.25 -2.35 -6.08
N ASP A 420 -10.29 -3.24 -6.34
CA ASP A 420 -9.21 -3.49 -5.40
C ASP A 420 -7.94 -3.90 -6.13
N THR A 421 -6.87 -4.03 -5.35
CA THR A 421 -5.54 -4.28 -5.85
C THR A 421 -4.84 -5.36 -5.03
N LEU A 422 -4.02 -6.15 -5.70
CA LEU A 422 -3.14 -7.11 -5.05
C LEU A 422 -1.79 -7.12 -5.75
N GLU A 423 -0.79 -7.62 -5.06
CA GLU A 423 0.58 -7.52 -5.50
C GLU A 423 1.39 -8.72 -5.01
N THR A 424 2.39 -9.08 -5.80
CA THR A 424 3.30 -10.18 -5.53
C THR A 424 4.64 -9.87 -6.20
N ALA A 425 5.67 -10.66 -5.93
CA ALA A 425 6.92 -10.65 -6.66
C ALA A 425 7.35 -12.07 -6.99
N THR A 426 8.11 -12.22 -8.08
CA THR A 426 8.71 -13.49 -8.47
C THR A 426 9.95 -13.25 -9.33
N THR A 427 10.65 -14.32 -9.69
CA THR A 427 11.85 -14.27 -10.53
C THR A 427 11.53 -13.90 -11.98
N TRP A 428 12.52 -13.40 -12.72
CA TRP A 428 12.34 -13.09 -14.13
C TRP A 428 11.88 -14.28 -15.00
N GLU A 429 12.32 -15.50 -14.64
CA GLU A 429 11.94 -16.72 -15.34
C GLU A 429 10.44 -17.03 -15.22
N ASN A 430 9.85 -16.76 -14.04
CA ASN A 430 8.46 -17.07 -13.75
C ASN A 430 7.50 -15.89 -14.02
N LEU A 431 8.01 -14.66 -14.13
CA LEU A 431 7.22 -13.43 -14.12
C LEU A 431 6.05 -13.42 -15.10
N GLU A 432 6.30 -13.75 -16.38
CA GLU A 432 5.25 -13.74 -17.41
C GLU A 432 4.22 -14.87 -17.19
N SER A 433 4.65 -16.03 -16.69
CA SER A 433 3.73 -17.14 -16.37
C SER A 433 2.83 -16.78 -15.18
N LEU A 434 3.42 -16.24 -14.12
CA LEU A 434 2.66 -15.82 -12.93
C LEU A 434 1.68 -14.70 -13.28
N TYR A 435 2.10 -13.70 -14.06
CA TYR A 435 1.20 -12.64 -14.56
C TYR A 435 -0.04 -13.23 -15.25
N ALA A 436 0.15 -14.12 -16.23
CA ALA A 436 -0.97 -14.69 -16.97
C ALA A 436 -1.92 -15.49 -16.05
N ARG A 437 -1.36 -16.35 -15.18
CA ARG A 437 -2.15 -17.21 -14.28
C ARG A 437 -2.94 -16.42 -13.24
N VAL A 438 -2.34 -15.38 -12.65
CA VAL A 438 -3.02 -14.55 -11.65
C VAL A 438 -4.10 -13.70 -12.30
N ARG A 439 -3.82 -13.14 -13.49
CA ARG A 439 -4.83 -12.43 -14.28
C ARG A 439 -6.03 -13.33 -14.59
N ASP A 440 -5.79 -14.54 -15.05
CA ASP A 440 -6.86 -15.49 -15.42
C ASP A 440 -7.64 -15.95 -14.19
N ALA A 441 -6.97 -16.26 -13.08
CA ALA A 441 -7.63 -16.60 -11.82
C ALA A 441 -8.52 -15.46 -11.28
N LEU A 442 -8.05 -14.21 -11.38
CA LEU A 442 -8.88 -13.03 -11.04
C LEU A 442 -10.08 -12.90 -11.97
N TRP A 443 -9.87 -13.09 -13.28
CA TRP A 443 -10.92 -12.98 -14.29
C TRP A 443 -12.03 -13.99 -14.04
N GLU A 444 -11.67 -15.27 -13.93
CA GLU A 444 -12.59 -16.38 -13.68
C GLU A 444 -13.33 -16.23 -12.34
N ALA A 445 -12.63 -15.82 -11.28
CA ALA A 445 -13.24 -15.65 -9.97
C ALA A 445 -14.25 -14.49 -9.94
N ILE A 446 -14.03 -13.42 -10.71
CA ILE A 446 -15.01 -12.33 -10.83
C ILE A 446 -16.21 -12.78 -11.66
N GLU A 447 -16.00 -13.46 -12.80
CA GLU A 447 -17.10 -14.01 -13.61
C GLU A 447 -17.98 -14.98 -12.81
N ALA A 448 -17.37 -15.81 -11.96
CA ALA A 448 -18.08 -16.74 -11.08
C ALA A 448 -19.02 -16.03 -10.06
N THR A 449 -18.86 -14.72 -9.86
CA THR A 449 -19.76 -13.91 -9.02
C THR A 449 -20.94 -13.32 -9.80
N GLY A 450 -21.06 -13.63 -11.10
CA GLY A 450 -22.17 -13.20 -11.96
C GLY A 450 -22.03 -11.79 -12.53
N VAL A 451 -20.81 -11.21 -12.51
CA VAL A 451 -20.55 -9.85 -13.02
C VAL A 451 -19.42 -9.85 -14.04
N GLN A 452 -19.38 -8.82 -14.89
CA GLN A 452 -18.32 -8.68 -15.90
C GLN A 452 -16.99 -8.31 -15.23
N PRO A 453 -15.90 -9.05 -15.53
CA PRO A 453 -14.58 -8.78 -14.99
C PRO A 453 -13.84 -7.70 -15.80
N TRP A 454 -13.01 -6.94 -15.10
CA TRP A 454 -11.94 -6.19 -15.73
C TRP A 454 -10.68 -6.28 -14.88
N VAL A 455 -9.68 -6.99 -15.38
CA VAL A 455 -8.41 -7.22 -14.70
C VAL A 455 -7.29 -6.55 -15.48
N MET A 456 -6.45 -5.81 -14.78
CA MET A 456 -5.29 -5.09 -15.31
C MET A 456 -4.08 -5.40 -14.45
N ALA A 457 -2.89 -5.35 -15.03
CA ALA A 457 -1.65 -5.48 -14.29
C ALA A 457 -0.57 -4.50 -14.75
N HIS A 458 0.40 -4.31 -13.88
CA HIS A 458 1.66 -3.68 -14.23
C HIS A 458 2.83 -4.27 -13.45
N LEU A 459 4.01 -4.21 -14.05
CA LEU A 459 5.27 -4.33 -13.33
C LEU A 459 5.49 -3.03 -12.57
N SER A 460 5.50 -3.11 -11.24
CA SER A 460 5.57 -1.94 -10.33
C SER A 460 6.99 -1.63 -9.84
N HIS A 461 7.78 -2.67 -9.60
CA HIS A 461 9.15 -2.60 -9.11
C HIS A 461 10.01 -3.66 -9.79
N ALA A 462 11.28 -3.35 -10.03
CA ALA A 462 12.22 -4.24 -10.69
C ALA A 462 13.50 -4.42 -9.86
N TYR A 463 14.04 -5.63 -9.92
CA TYR A 463 15.26 -6.09 -9.25
C TYR A 463 16.17 -6.80 -10.25
N PRO A 464 17.47 -6.98 -9.95
CA PRO A 464 18.37 -7.77 -10.82
C PRO A 464 17.84 -9.19 -11.12
N ASP A 465 17.16 -9.80 -10.15
CA ASP A 465 16.74 -11.20 -10.12
C ASP A 465 15.22 -11.42 -10.30
N GLY A 466 14.42 -10.37 -10.24
CA GLY A 466 12.98 -10.48 -10.44
C GLY A 466 12.24 -9.14 -10.47
N ALA A 467 10.93 -9.20 -10.34
CA ALA A 467 10.09 -8.01 -10.33
C ALA A 467 8.81 -8.22 -9.52
N SER A 468 8.21 -7.10 -9.11
CA SER A 468 6.87 -7.08 -8.53
C SER A 468 5.81 -6.89 -9.62
N LEU A 469 4.77 -7.70 -9.55
CA LEU A 469 3.53 -7.57 -10.32
C LEU A 469 2.46 -6.99 -9.41
N TYR A 470 1.72 -6.03 -9.94
CA TYR A 470 0.62 -5.37 -9.26
C TYR A 470 -0.62 -5.49 -10.14
N HIS A 471 -1.65 -6.17 -9.63
CA HIS A 471 -2.92 -6.35 -10.31
C HIS A 471 -3.95 -5.39 -9.72
N THR A 472 -4.73 -4.78 -10.61
CA THR A 472 -5.95 -4.04 -10.27
C THR A 472 -7.11 -4.76 -10.92
N PHE A 473 -8.14 -5.07 -10.14
CA PHE A 473 -9.32 -5.73 -10.65
C PHE A 473 -10.59 -4.95 -10.31
N LEU A 474 -11.53 -4.97 -11.24
CA LEU A 474 -12.80 -4.29 -11.16
C LEU A 474 -13.95 -5.22 -11.54
N GLY A 475 -15.11 -4.97 -10.95
CA GLY A 475 -16.38 -5.63 -11.26
C GLY A 475 -17.53 -4.83 -10.67
N ARG A 476 -18.76 -5.14 -11.06
CA ARG A 476 -19.93 -4.60 -10.34
C ARG A 476 -20.02 -5.27 -8.96
N GLN A 477 -20.40 -4.51 -7.95
CA GLN A 477 -20.75 -5.04 -6.64
C GLN A 477 -21.95 -5.96 -6.75
N VAL A 478 -21.92 -7.11 -6.07
CA VAL A 478 -23.12 -7.92 -5.84
C VAL A 478 -23.78 -7.40 -4.55
N PRO A 479 -24.94 -6.72 -4.63
CA PRO A 479 -25.54 -6.08 -3.47
C PRO A 479 -25.84 -7.07 -2.35
N GLY A 480 -25.39 -6.76 -1.14
CA GLY A 480 -25.56 -7.59 0.05
C GLY A 480 -24.53 -8.73 0.19
N HIS A 481 -23.63 -8.89 -0.79
CA HIS A 481 -22.61 -9.94 -0.83
C HIS A 481 -21.21 -9.41 -1.17
N GLU A 482 -20.96 -8.11 -1.02
CA GLU A 482 -19.75 -7.43 -1.48
C GLU A 482 -18.48 -7.95 -0.79
N ILE A 483 -18.58 -8.31 0.49
CA ILE A 483 -17.45 -8.84 1.26
C ILE A 483 -17.18 -10.30 0.89
N GLU A 484 -18.22 -11.11 0.72
CA GLU A 484 -18.13 -12.50 0.26
C GLU A 484 -17.59 -12.58 -1.17
N GLN A 485 -18.09 -11.72 -2.07
CA GLN A 485 -17.60 -11.54 -3.43
C GLN A 485 -16.09 -11.26 -3.42
N TRP A 486 -15.67 -10.26 -2.63
CA TRP A 486 -14.28 -9.89 -2.52
C TRP A 486 -13.40 -11.02 -1.97
N TRP A 487 -13.84 -11.71 -0.92
CA TRP A 487 -13.08 -12.83 -0.34
C TRP A 487 -12.93 -14.00 -1.31
N ALA A 488 -13.96 -14.32 -2.09
CA ALA A 488 -13.89 -15.37 -3.11
C ALA A 488 -12.79 -15.06 -4.14
N ILE A 489 -12.77 -13.82 -4.66
CA ILE A 489 -11.78 -13.36 -5.64
C ILE A 489 -10.38 -13.30 -5.03
N LYS A 490 -10.25 -12.71 -3.85
CA LYS A 490 -8.98 -12.54 -3.15
C LYS A 490 -8.33 -13.89 -2.82
N ARG A 491 -9.13 -14.87 -2.37
CA ARG A 491 -8.69 -16.23 -2.11
C ARG A 491 -8.20 -16.92 -3.38
N ALA A 492 -8.99 -16.91 -4.45
CA ALA A 492 -8.61 -17.53 -5.72
C ALA A 492 -7.28 -16.98 -6.27
N ALA A 493 -7.10 -15.66 -6.23
CA ALA A 493 -5.86 -15.03 -6.66
C ALA A 493 -4.67 -15.37 -5.75
N THR A 494 -4.86 -15.33 -4.42
CA THR A 494 -3.78 -15.61 -3.46
C THR A 494 -3.37 -17.09 -3.50
N ASP A 495 -4.32 -18.02 -3.59
CA ASP A 495 -4.05 -19.44 -3.78
C ASP A 495 -3.26 -19.69 -5.08
N CYS A 496 -3.64 -19.01 -6.17
CA CYS A 496 -2.92 -19.07 -7.44
C CYS A 496 -1.48 -18.55 -7.32
N ILE A 497 -1.28 -17.41 -6.64
CA ILE A 497 0.06 -16.83 -6.39
C ILE A 497 0.94 -17.82 -5.64
N MET A 498 0.46 -18.36 -4.52
CA MET A 498 1.24 -19.28 -3.67
C MET A 498 1.55 -20.59 -4.40
N ALA A 499 0.61 -21.12 -5.18
CA ALA A 499 0.81 -22.36 -5.94
C ALA A 499 1.82 -22.23 -7.09
N HIS A 500 2.08 -21.01 -7.57
CA HIS A 500 2.91 -20.76 -8.75
C HIS A 500 4.14 -19.88 -8.45
N GLY A 501 4.65 -19.91 -7.22
CA GLY A 501 5.95 -19.34 -6.89
C GLY A 501 6.00 -17.81 -6.88
N GLY A 502 4.88 -17.15 -6.59
CA GLY A 502 4.88 -15.74 -6.18
C GLY A 502 4.98 -15.59 -4.67
N THR A 503 5.55 -14.48 -4.20
CA THR A 503 5.55 -14.13 -2.78
C THR A 503 4.15 -13.74 -2.31
N LEU A 504 3.78 -14.06 -1.08
CA LEU A 504 2.49 -13.71 -0.49
C LEU A 504 2.16 -12.21 -0.58
N SER A 505 3.16 -11.36 -0.34
CA SER A 505 3.08 -9.91 -0.50
C SER A 505 4.47 -9.37 -0.79
N HIS A 506 4.56 -8.38 -1.66
CA HIS A 506 5.80 -7.64 -1.89
C HIS A 506 5.87 -6.34 -1.06
N HIS A 507 4.75 -5.66 -0.78
CA HIS A 507 4.75 -4.41 0.01
C HIS A 507 3.44 -4.04 0.73
N HIS A 508 2.33 -4.76 0.54
CA HIS A 508 1.10 -4.51 1.31
C HIS A 508 1.21 -5.02 2.76
N GLY A 509 1.99 -6.07 2.99
CA GLY A 509 2.10 -6.75 4.28
C GLY A 509 1.16 -7.96 4.36
N VAL A 510 1.06 -8.53 5.56
CA VAL A 510 0.28 -9.74 5.85
C VAL A 510 -1.04 -9.40 6.52
N GLY A 511 -0.98 -8.58 7.58
CA GLY A 511 -2.13 -8.14 8.35
C GLY A 511 -3.02 -9.28 8.84
N LEU A 512 -4.33 -9.08 8.75
CA LEU A 512 -5.35 -10.11 8.91
C LEU A 512 -5.61 -10.84 7.58
N ASP A 513 -5.55 -10.09 6.49
CA ASP A 513 -6.10 -10.52 5.21
C ASP A 513 -5.28 -11.64 4.56
N HIS A 514 -3.95 -11.63 4.75
CA HIS A 514 -3.05 -12.65 4.22
C HIS A 514 -2.53 -13.63 5.29
N ALA A 515 -2.85 -13.42 6.57
CA ALA A 515 -2.41 -14.29 7.67
C ALA A 515 -2.68 -15.80 7.44
N PRO A 516 -3.79 -16.22 6.79
CA PRO A 516 -4.03 -17.64 6.50
C PRO A 516 -2.95 -18.30 5.62
N TRP A 517 -2.23 -17.53 4.81
CA TRP A 517 -1.20 -18.04 3.89
C TRP A 517 0.23 -17.89 4.41
N LEU A 518 0.44 -17.31 5.60
CA LEU A 518 1.79 -17.07 6.12
C LEU A 518 2.61 -18.37 6.25
N GLU A 519 1.96 -19.48 6.61
CA GLU A 519 2.62 -20.78 6.68
C GLU A 519 3.03 -21.33 5.31
N ALA A 520 2.27 -21.02 4.26
CA ALA A 520 2.65 -21.39 2.89
C ALA A 520 3.89 -20.60 2.40
N GLU A 521 4.05 -19.35 2.86
CA GLU A 521 5.21 -18.50 2.53
C GLU A 521 6.49 -18.92 3.29
N HIS A 522 6.39 -19.17 4.60
CA HIS A 522 7.56 -19.35 5.46
C HIS A 522 7.78 -20.77 5.97
N GLY A 523 6.85 -21.69 5.70
CA GLY A 523 6.81 -23.00 6.30
C GLY A 523 6.47 -22.99 7.80
N PRO A 524 6.07 -24.13 8.37
CA PRO A 524 5.66 -24.21 9.77
C PRO A 524 6.80 -23.87 10.75
N GLU A 525 8.04 -24.23 10.44
CA GLU A 525 9.22 -23.90 11.25
C GLU A 525 9.51 -22.40 11.27
N GLY A 526 9.34 -21.72 10.12
CA GLY A 526 9.51 -20.27 10.00
C GLY A 526 8.47 -19.52 10.83
N VAL A 527 7.19 -19.90 10.69
CA VAL A 527 6.12 -19.32 11.51
C VAL A 527 6.34 -19.60 13.00
N ARG A 528 6.83 -20.80 13.37
CA ARG A 528 7.18 -21.12 14.76
C ARG A 528 8.27 -20.20 15.30
N ALA A 529 9.28 -19.86 14.50
CA ALA A 529 10.32 -18.91 14.89
C ALA A 529 9.77 -17.49 15.10
N LEU A 530 8.91 -17.01 14.20
CA LEU A 530 8.26 -15.70 14.34
C LEU A 530 7.37 -15.63 15.59
N ARG A 531 6.65 -16.71 15.91
CA ARG A 531 5.88 -16.85 17.16
C ARG A 531 6.76 -16.89 18.41
N ALA A 532 7.93 -17.52 18.33
CA ALA A 532 8.88 -17.53 19.45
C ALA A 532 9.40 -16.13 19.75
N LEU A 533 9.73 -15.36 18.71
CA LEU A 533 10.10 -13.95 18.86
C LEU A 533 8.96 -13.11 19.47
N LYS A 534 7.72 -13.31 19.00
CA LYS A 534 6.52 -12.66 19.55
C LYS A 534 6.39 -12.90 21.05
N ARG A 535 6.43 -14.16 21.49
CA ARG A 535 6.32 -14.52 22.91
C ARG A 535 7.47 -13.97 23.76
N ALA A 536 8.67 -13.87 23.18
CA ALA A 536 9.83 -13.32 23.89
C ALA A 536 9.75 -11.80 24.08
N LEU A 537 9.16 -11.08 23.12
CA LEU A 537 9.05 -9.61 23.17
C LEU A 537 7.75 -9.11 23.81
N ASP A 538 6.70 -9.92 23.75
CA ASP A 538 5.38 -9.61 24.26
C ASP A 538 4.76 -10.86 24.91
N PRO A 539 5.17 -11.20 26.14
CA PRO A 539 4.73 -12.42 26.82
C PRO A 539 3.23 -12.43 27.14
N GLU A 540 2.62 -11.25 27.33
CA GLU A 540 1.19 -11.10 27.63
C GLU A 540 0.32 -10.99 26.37
N GLY A 541 0.92 -10.96 25.17
CA GLY A 541 0.20 -10.92 23.90
C GLY A 541 -0.55 -9.62 23.62
N ILE A 542 -0.19 -8.50 24.27
CA ILE A 542 -0.92 -7.22 24.16
C ILE A 542 -0.65 -6.48 22.84
N MET A 543 0.49 -6.70 22.18
CA MET A 543 0.90 -5.93 21.00
C MET A 543 0.21 -6.44 19.73
N ASN A 544 -0.66 -5.61 19.18
CA ASN A 544 -1.41 -5.82 17.94
C ASN A 544 -1.91 -7.26 17.71
N PRO A 545 -2.64 -7.87 18.66
CA PRO A 545 -3.03 -9.27 18.60
C PRO A 545 -3.85 -9.57 17.34
N GLY A 546 -3.68 -10.77 16.77
CA GLY A 546 -4.38 -11.19 15.56
C GLY A 546 -3.69 -10.90 14.24
N LYS A 547 -2.76 -9.94 14.18
CA LYS A 547 -2.09 -9.55 12.92
C LYS A 547 -0.81 -10.33 12.70
N LEU A 548 -0.42 -10.51 11.43
CA LEU A 548 0.75 -11.25 10.95
C LEU A 548 0.72 -12.73 11.34
N LEU A 549 0.73 -13.03 12.65
CA LEU A 549 0.74 -14.37 13.22
C LEU A 549 -0.70 -14.77 13.59
N PRO A 550 -1.27 -15.81 12.95
CA PRO A 550 -2.58 -16.32 13.34
C PRO A 550 -2.53 -16.84 14.77
N VAL A 551 -3.50 -16.41 15.59
CA VAL A 551 -3.51 -16.59 17.06
C VAL A 551 -3.84 -18.03 17.48
N HIS A 552 -4.69 -18.72 16.71
CA HIS A 552 -4.95 -20.16 16.71
C HIS A 552 -5.60 -20.51 15.36
N SER A 553 -5.83 -21.81 15.04
CA SER A 553 -6.49 -22.23 13.80
C SER A 553 -7.67 -21.32 13.50
N PRO A 554 -7.76 -20.75 12.29
CA PRO A 554 -8.68 -19.65 12.01
C PRO A 554 -10.08 -20.02 12.50
N SER A 555 -10.72 -19.11 13.25
CA SER A 555 -12.18 -19.06 13.31
C SER A 555 -12.67 -19.29 11.88
N PRO A 556 -13.63 -20.19 11.63
CA PRO A 556 -13.98 -20.58 10.27
C PRO A 556 -14.27 -19.30 9.51
N GLN A 557 -13.34 -18.94 8.62
CA GLN A 557 -13.61 -17.92 7.64
C GLN A 557 -14.89 -18.37 6.93
N PRO A 558 -15.76 -17.43 6.51
CA PRO A 558 -16.95 -17.81 5.76
C PRO A 558 -16.50 -18.82 4.73
N SER A 559 -17.05 -20.04 4.84
CA SER A 559 -16.67 -21.14 3.96
C SER A 559 -16.68 -20.59 2.53
N PRO A 560 -15.73 -20.98 1.66
CA PRO A 560 -15.92 -20.70 0.23
C PRO A 560 -17.36 -21.07 -0.08
N PRO A 561 -18.14 -20.21 -0.76
CA PRO A 561 -19.55 -20.48 -0.98
C PRO A 561 -19.66 -21.89 -1.55
N GLY A 562 -20.09 -22.83 -0.73
CA GLY A 562 -20.38 -24.18 -1.21
C GLY A 562 -21.64 -24.00 -2.00
N GLU A 563 -21.54 -23.98 -3.34
CA GLU A 563 -22.65 -23.80 -4.28
C GLU A 563 -23.73 -22.82 -3.76
N ARG A 564 -23.33 -21.73 -3.08
CA ARG A 564 -24.26 -20.63 -2.85
C ARG A 564 -24.23 -19.86 -4.14
N GLU A 565 -25.15 -20.21 -5.02
CA GLU A 565 -25.48 -19.47 -6.22
C GLU A 565 -25.55 -17.99 -5.82
N PHE A 566 -24.56 -17.20 -6.28
CA PHE A 566 -24.80 -15.77 -6.40
C PHE A 566 -26.06 -15.63 -7.24
N PRO A 567 -26.99 -14.72 -6.88
CA PRO A 567 -28.25 -14.59 -7.62
C PRO A 567 -27.95 -14.44 -9.11
N ASP A 568 -28.56 -15.31 -9.94
CA ASP A 568 -28.38 -15.30 -11.38
C ASP A 568 -28.58 -13.87 -11.92
N GLY A 569 -27.56 -13.35 -12.60
CA GLY A 569 -27.56 -12.00 -13.13
C GLY A 569 -28.69 -11.81 -14.15
N HIS A 570 -29.76 -11.12 -13.76
CA HIS A 570 -30.76 -10.54 -14.66
C HIS A 570 -30.38 -9.13 -15.05
#